data_AF-A0A2V2QNY4-F1
#
_entry.id   AF-A0A2V2QNY4-F1
#
_cell.length_a   1.000
_cell.length_b   1.000
_cell.length_c   1.000
_cell.angle_alpha   90.00
_cell.angle_beta   90.00
_cell.angle_gamma   90.00
#
_symmetry.space_group_name_H-M   'P 1'
#
loop_
_entity.id
_entity.type
_entity.pdbx_description
1 polymer ?
#
loop_
_entity_poly.entity_id
_entity_poly.type
_entity_poly.pdbx_seq_one_letter_code
_entity_poly.pdbx_strand_id
1 'polypeptide(L)'
;ATTASPTPSAPPTPSPSTTPPLPPGPPSTVPQPPIVPRAGWKADESLNNESPEYTASVKAVFVHHTTQTNDYSCADSPAMVRALHTYHVNANKWKDIGYNFVVDKCGTVFEGRKGGVDRPVMGAHTYGFNRDTTGIAVMGLHTQTPASSAATTAVARVAAWKLGQYKGDPTGTVQLTAGADGGNLAHKKFTAGQQYPFQQISGHRDGFATECPGLGLYNQLPGIRSTAGGTVTGLAIASMSGASASGATYYTKSAVTVGWRTTTPAAFVKGYELLVGGKPVASVKGNATSAPATLALGRHSVQVRATHQSGKVTTSAAATVVVERTAPAFTTKPALTLRTGTVNTAAVPVTLTWKATDTNALKEVRLTAPVAKTYGPTTGSAAHTAKSGAATAWTMTAYDHAGNTAAASVSGTPVILQETAATKTGKWTAKSSSSYLGGKSLTSSAKDAGLTWTFTGRSAAWVVSRAATSGQAYVYVDGKKVATVDLKSASTKYRDAIWTQSWSTSAKRTVKIVLVGTKGRPAVTTDGLVYLK
;
A
#
# COMPACT_ATOMS: atom_id res chain seq x y z
N ALA A 1 -91.22 -55.12 -11.83
CA ALA A 1 -90.00 -54.36 -12.18
C ALA A 1 -90.31 -52.88 -12.02
N THR A 2 -89.92 -52.32 -10.88
CA THR A 2 -90.20 -50.94 -10.46
C THR A 2 -88.99 -50.07 -10.80
N THR A 3 -89.18 -49.13 -11.73
CA THR A 3 -88.18 -48.12 -12.12
C THR A 3 -88.22 -46.95 -11.13
N ALA A 4 -87.12 -46.73 -10.41
CA ALA A 4 -86.94 -45.62 -9.48
C ALA A 4 -86.42 -44.35 -10.21
N SER A 5 -87.08 -43.21 -9.97
CA SER A 5 -86.64 -41.87 -10.38
C SER A 5 -85.46 -41.37 -9.54
N PRO A 6 -84.52 -40.59 -10.12
CA PRO A 6 -83.43 -39.97 -9.36
C PRO A 6 -83.87 -38.66 -8.68
N THR A 7 -83.39 -38.46 -7.46
CA THR A 7 -83.53 -37.26 -6.62
C THR A 7 -82.70 -36.09 -7.17
N PRO A 8 -83.17 -34.82 -7.14
CA PRO A 8 -82.39 -33.68 -7.61
C PRO A 8 -81.26 -33.31 -6.63
N SER A 9 -80.06 -33.11 -7.17
CA SER A 9 -78.86 -32.67 -6.45
C SER A 9 -78.91 -31.17 -6.14
N ALA A 10 -78.54 -30.80 -4.91
CA ALA A 10 -78.45 -29.40 -4.46
C ALA A 10 -77.38 -28.62 -5.26
N PRO A 11 -77.57 -27.30 -5.48
CA PRO A 11 -76.60 -26.47 -6.19
C PRO A 11 -75.31 -26.30 -5.37
N PRO A 12 -74.14 -26.19 -6.03
CA PRO A 12 -72.87 -26.00 -5.33
C PRO A 12 -72.80 -24.63 -4.66
N THR A 13 -72.38 -24.63 -3.40
CA THR A 13 -72.00 -23.44 -2.63
C THR A 13 -70.91 -22.66 -3.39
N PRO A 14 -71.03 -21.33 -3.53
CA PRO A 14 -70.00 -20.56 -4.22
C PRO A 14 -68.66 -20.63 -3.46
N SER A 15 -67.61 -21.05 -4.16
CA SER A 15 -66.22 -20.93 -3.70
C SER A 15 -65.90 -19.48 -3.30
N PRO A 16 -65.07 -19.26 -2.27
CA PRO A 16 -64.63 -17.92 -1.92
C PRO A 16 -63.84 -17.31 -3.10
N SER A 17 -64.31 -16.17 -3.58
CA SER A 17 -63.63 -15.34 -4.57
C SER A 17 -62.20 -15.05 -4.11
N THR A 18 -61.20 -15.55 -4.83
CA THR A 18 -59.80 -15.16 -4.65
C THR A 18 -59.65 -13.73 -5.14
N THR A 19 -59.61 -12.77 -4.21
CA THR A 19 -59.18 -11.40 -4.48
C THR A 19 -57.83 -11.44 -5.21
N PRO A 20 -57.65 -10.76 -6.36
CA PRO A 20 -56.37 -10.73 -7.04
C PRO A 20 -55.28 -10.19 -6.09
N PRO A 21 -54.06 -10.78 -6.11
CA PRO A 21 -52.98 -10.34 -5.23
C PRO A 21 -52.67 -8.85 -5.51
N LEU A 22 -52.66 -8.05 -4.45
CA LEU A 22 -52.34 -6.62 -4.51
C LEU A 22 -50.92 -6.41 -5.08
N PRO A 23 -50.67 -5.32 -5.82
CA PRO A 23 -49.39 -5.08 -6.46
C PRO A 23 -48.25 -4.89 -5.45
N PRO A 24 -47.01 -5.33 -5.80
CA PRO A 24 -45.82 -5.09 -4.97
C PRO A 24 -45.51 -3.59 -4.86
N GLY A 25 -44.69 -3.21 -3.88
CA GLY A 25 -44.19 -1.85 -3.78
C GLY A 25 -43.28 -1.46 -4.96
N PRO A 26 -43.01 -0.15 -5.14
CA PRO A 26 -42.13 0.33 -6.20
C PRO A 26 -40.72 -0.27 -6.11
N PRO A 27 -40.00 -0.37 -7.25
CA PRO A 27 -38.62 -0.84 -7.28
C PRO A 27 -37.71 0.10 -6.48
N SER A 28 -36.72 -0.46 -5.80
CA SER A 28 -35.75 0.32 -5.02
C SER A 28 -34.60 0.83 -5.88
N THR A 29 -34.01 1.95 -5.49
CA THR A 29 -32.78 2.52 -6.07
C THR A 29 -31.53 1.69 -5.74
N VAL A 30 -31.60 0.78 -4.78
CA VAL A 30 -30.51 -0.14 -4.41
C VAL A 30 -31.01 -1.59 -4.38
N PRO A 31 -30.11 -2.60 -4.52
CA PRO A 31 -30.51 -4.00 -4.52
C PRO A 31 -31.15 -4.45 -3.20
N GLN A 32 -32.18 -5.30 -3.29
CA GLN A 32 -32.76 -5.97 -2.13
C GLN A 32 -31.70 -6.86 -1.44
N PRO A 33 -31.54 -6.78 -0.10
CA PRO A 33 -30.69 -7.70 0.63
C PRO A 33 -31.28 -9.12 0.64
N PRO A 34 -30.46 -10.17 0.81
CA PRO A 34 -30.96 -11.51 1.10
C PRO A 34 -31.82 -11.46 2.37
N ILE A 35 -33.02 -12.03 2.31
CA ILE A 35 -33.99 -12.07 3.41
C ILE A 35 -34.44 -13.51 3.58
N VAL A 36 -34.36 -14.02 4.82
CA VAL A 36 -34.97 -15.29 5.21
C VAL A 36 -36.48 -15.05 5.32
N PRO A 37 -37.29 -15.66 4.43
CA PRO A 37 -38.73 -15.47 4.46
C PRO A 37 -39.34 -16.11 5.72
N ARG A 38 -40.59 -15.78 6.02
CA ARG A 38 -41.30 -16.36 7.18
C ARG A 38 -41.30 -17.88 7.24
N ALA A 39 -41.48 -18.54 6.10
CA ALA A 39 -41.36 -20.00 6.00
C ALA A 39 -39.95 -20.51 6.35
N GLY A 40 -38.90 -19.74 6.05
CA GLY A 40 -37.51 -20.09 6.33
C GLY A 40 -37.16 -20.11 7.81
N TRP A 41 -37.84 -19.30 8.63
CA TRP A 41 -37.73 -19.39 10.09
C TRP A 41 -38.88 -20.16 10.76
N LYS A 42 -39.74 -20.82 9.95
CA LYS A 42 -40.89 -21.62 10.38
C LYS A 42 -41.90 -20.82 11.21
N ALA A 43 -42.31 -19.66 10.70
CA ALA A 43 -43.38 -18.87 11.32
C ALA A 43 -44.66 -19.67 11.51
N ASP A 44 -45.27 -19.58 12.68
CA ASP A 44 -46.60 -20.15 12.92
C ASP A 44 -47.66 -19.15 12.43
N GLU A 45 -48.04 -19.29 11.17
CA GLU A 45 -49.02 -18.40 10.54
C GLU A 45 -50.42 -18.49 11.16
N SER A 46 -50.73 -19.54 11.94
CA SER A 46 -52.02 -19.67 12.62
C SER A 46 -52.19 -18.65 13.76
N LEU A 47 -51.08 -18.11 14.27
CA LEU A 47 -51.09 -17.05 15.28
C LEU A 47 -51.54 -15.70 14.70
N ASN A 48 -51.50 -15.52 13.38
CA ASN A 48 -51.84 -14.27 12.71
C ASN A 48 -53.32 -14.26 12.34
N ASN A 49 -54.15 -13.64 13.17
CA ASN A 49 -55.60 -13.66 13.02
C ASN A 49 -56.18 -12.56 12.12
N GLU A 50 -55.35 -11.67 11.57
CA GLU A 50 -55.81 -10.55 10.72
C GLU A 50 -54.89 -10.28 9.52
N SER A 51 -55.45 -9.66 8.48
CA SER A 51 -54.72 -9.27 7.27
C SER A 51 -53.76 -8.09 7.52
N PRO A 52 -52.61 -8.01 6.81
CA PRO A 52 -51.68 -6.91 6.97
C PRO A 52 -52.30 -5.55 6.61
N GLU A 53 -52.00 -4.52 7.41
CA GLU A 53 -52.30 -3.12 7.09
C GLU A 53 -51.12 -2.50 6.32
N TYR A 54 -51.42 -1.79 5.23
CA TYR A 54 -50.42 -1.14 4.39
C TYR A 54 -50.56 0.38 4.45
N THR A 55 -49.42 1.07 4.48
CA THR A 55 -49.36 2.53 4.38
C THR A 55 -49.05 2.96 2.95
N ALA A 56 -48.97 4.27 2.70
CA ALA A 56 -48.69 4.79 1.36
C ALA A 56 -47.20 4.75 1.00
N SER A 57 -46.30 4.79 1.99
CA SER A 57 -44.86 4.95 1.78
C SER A 57 -44.03 4.45 2.96
N VAL A 58 -42.70 4.33 2.76
CA VAL A 58 -41.73 4.26 3.87
C VAL A 58 -40.89 5.54 3.87
N LYS A 59 -41.08 6.38 4.89
CA LYS A 59 -40.41 7.67 5.09
C LYS A 59 -39.20 7.57 6.02
N ALA A 60 -39.25 6.68 6.99
CA ALA A 60 -38.18 6.47 7.96
C ALA A 60 -38.06 5.01 8.39
N VAL A 61 -36.91 4.68 8.98
CA VAL A 61 -36.60 3.40 9.58
C VAL A 61 -36.30 3.62 11.05
N PHE A 62 -36.96 2.87 11.93
CA PHE A 62 -36.65 2.83 13.35
C PHE A 62 -35.84 1.58 13.65
N VAL A 63 -34.66 1.76 14.24
CA VAL A 63 -33.78 0.69 14.69
C VAL A 63 -34.08 0.35 16.14
N HIS A 64 -34.23 -0.94 16.39
CA HIS A 64 -34.55 -1.54 17.69
C HIS A 64 -33.49 -2.55 18.11
N HIS A 65 -33.50 -2.91 19.38
CA HIS A 65 -32.95 -4.18 19.86
C HIS A 65 -34.09 -5.08 20.38
N THR A 66 -33.82 -6.36 20.60
CA THR A 66 -34.83 -7.33 21.07
C THR A 66 -34.71 -7.68 22.55
N THR A 67 -33.70 -7.13 23.24
CA THR A 67 -33.38 -7.32 24.67
C THR A 67 -33.06 -8.75 25.12
N GLN A 68 -32.90 -9.70 24.18
CA GLN A 68 -32.47 -11.07 24.47
C GLN A 68 -30.96 -11.14 24.75
N THR A 69 -30.47 -12.31 25.17
CA THR A 69 -29.02 -12.56 25.32
C THR A 69 -28.28 -12.31 24.00
N ASN A 70 -27.03 -11.83 24.08
CA ASN A 70 -26.10 -11.77 22.95
C ASN A 70 -25.37 -13.12 22.74
N ASP A 71 -25.42 -13.99 23.74
CA ASP A 71 -24.79 -15.30 23.74
C ASP A 71 -25.75 -16.36 23.17
N TYR A 72 -25.81 -16.40 21.84
CA TYR A 72 -26.55 -17.40 21.06
C TYR A 72 -25.73 -17.82 19.83
N SER A 73 -25.96 -19.00 19.26
CA SER A 73 -25.42 -19.35 17.96
C SER A 73 -26.31 -18.77 16.86
N CYS A 74 -25.76 -18.34 15.72
CA CYS A 74 -26.59 -17.87 14.60
C CYS A 74 -27.51 -18.96 14.01
N ALA A 75 -27.23 -20.23 14.32
CA ALA A 75 -28.16 -21.34 14.03
C ALA A 75 -29.46 -21.27 14.87
N ASP A 76 -29.42 -20.62 16.03
CA ASP A 76 -30.56 -20.46 16.94
C ASP A 76 -31.47 -19.29 16.54
N SER A 77 -30.99 -18.40 15.66
CA SER A 77 -31.70 -17.18 15.26
C SER A 77 -33.12 -17.42 14.74
N PRO A 78 -33.40 -18.43 13.88
CA PRO A 78 -34.76 -18.78 13.51
C PRO A 78 -35.67 -19.10 14.71
N ALA A 79 -35.15 -19.80 15.73
CA ALA A 79 -35.91 -20.15 16.93
C ALA A 79 -36.20 -18.91 17.80
N MET A 80 -35.21 -18.01 17.92
CA MET A 80 -35.37 -16.75 18.63
C MET A 80 -36.40 -15.83 17.97
N VAL A 81 -36.42 -15.78 16.63
CA VAL A 81 -37.46 -15.04 15.87
C VAL A 81 -38.85 -15.63 16.11
N ARG A 82 -38.99 -16.98 16.10
CA ARG A 82 -40.26 -17.62 16.47
C ARG A 82 -40.70 -17.26 17.88
N ALA A 83 -39.78 -17.29 18.85
CA ALA A 83 -40.09 -16.92 20.23
C ALA A 83 -40.57 -15.46 20.35
N LEU A 84 -39.95 -14.52 19.61
CA LEU A 84 -40.41 -13.13 19.53
C LEU A 84 -41.81 -13.02 18.92
N HIS A 85 -42.08 -13.77 17.86
CA HIS A 85 -43.40 -13.80 17.21
C HIS A 85 -44.47 -14.32 18.18
N THR A 86 -44.23 -15.46 18.83
CA THR A 86 -45.14 -16.02 19.85
C THR A 86 -45.35 -15.07 21.02
N TYR A 87 -44.30 -14.42 21.53
CA TYR A 87 -44.41 -13.46 22.62
C TYR A 87 -45.28 -12.26 22.23
N HIS A 88 -45.04 -11.64 21.07
CA HIS A 88 -45.84 -10.50 20.63
C HIS A 88 -47.32 -10.85 20.42
N VAL A 89 -47.62 -12.01 19.85
CA VAL A 89 -49.02 -12.42 19.64
C VAL A 89 -49.67 -12.86 20.94
N ASN A 90 -49.07 -13.81 21.66
CA ASN A 90 -49.75 -14.46 22.78
C ASN A 90 -49.69 -13.65 24.06
N ALA A 91 -48.58 -12.97 24.34
CA ALA A 91 -48.42 -12.16 25.56
C ALA A 91 -48.91 -10.72 25.34
N ASN A 92 -48.42 -10.04 24.30
CA ASN A 92 -48.77 -8.62 24.06
C ASN A 92 -50.10 -8.44 23.31
N LYS A 93 -50.73 -9.54 22.84
CA LYS A 93 -51.99 -9.52 22.07
C LYS A 93 -51.89 -8.70 20.77
N TRP A 94 -50.70 -8.65 20.18
CA TRP A 94 -50.48 -8.03 18.88
C TRP A 94 -50.90 -8.96 17.74
N LYS A 95 -51.14 -8.38 16.57
CA LYS A 95 -51.61 -9.10 15.38
C LYS A 95 -50.54 -9.97 14.70
N ASP A 96 -49.27 -9.65 14.95
CA ASP A 96 -48.08 -10.34 14.45
C ASP A 96 -46.85 -9.83 15.23
N ILE A 97 -45.65 -10.29 14.88
CA ILE A 97 -44.40 -9.68 15.31
C ILE A 97 -44.37 -8.18 14.93
N GLY A 98 -44.11 -7.31 15.91
CA GLY A 98 -44.22 -5.86 15.72
C GLY A 98 -43.19 -5.23 14.76
N TYR A 99 -42.05 -5.89 14.56
CA TYR A 99 -40.98 -5.43 13.68
C TYR A 99 -41.18 -5.89 12.24
N ASN A 100 -40.85 -5.04 11.27
CA ASN A 100 -40.87 -5.42 9.85
C ASN A 100 -39.74 -6.39 9.51
N PHE A 101 -38.56 -6.19 10.10
CA PHE A 101 -37.40 -7.06 9.93
C PHE A 101 -36.71 -7.32 11.27
N VAL A 102 -36.10 -8.50 11.38
CA VAL A 102 -35.23 -8.85 12.51
C VAL A 102 -33.85 -9.21 11.96
N VAL A 103 -32.77 -8.74 12.60
CA VAL A 103 -31.39 -8.93 12.17
C VAL A 103 -30.59 -9.60 13.27
N ASP A 104 -29.93 -10.72 12.97
CA ASP A 104 -29.04 -11.39 13.94
C ASP A 104 -27.62 -10.81 13.96
N LYS A 105 -26.78 -11.28 14.90
CA LYS A 105 -25.37 -10.86 15.02
C LYS A 105 -24.48 -11.34 13.87
N CYS A 106 -24.94 -12.26 13.04
CA CYS A 106 -24.27 -12.72 11.82
C CYS A 106 -24.68 -11.93 10.58
N GLY A 107 -25.63 -11.00 10.70
CA GLY A 107 -26.14 -10.19 9.59
C GLY A 107 -27.23 -10.88 8.76
N THR A 108 -27.82 -11.97 9.25
CA THR A 108 -28.99 -12.58 8.63
C THR A 108 -30.20 -11.68 8.85
N VAL A 109 -30.89 -11.34 7.76
CA VAL A 109 -32.14 -10.57 7.81
C VAL A 109 -33.31 -11.54 7.74
N PHE A 110 -34.20 -11.50 8.72
CA PHE A 110 -35.44 -12.25 8.75
C PHE A 110 -36.61 -11.34 8.42
N GLU A 111 -37.52 -11.80 7.57
CA GLU A 111 -38.83 -11.17 7.43
C GLU A 111 -39.57 -11.25 8.76
N GLY A 112 -39.89 -10.10 9.34
CA GLY A 112 -40.74 -10.00 10.52
C GLY A 112 -42.21 -9.96 10.10
N ARG A 113 -42.84 -8.81 10.22
CA ARG A 113 -44.28 -8.63 9.98
C ARG A 113 -44.69 -9.07 8.57
N LYS A 114 -45.70 -9.94 8.51
CA LYS A 114 -46.21 -10.60 7.31
C LYS A 114 -46.54 -9.63 6.19
N GLY A 115 -46.06 -9.94 4.99
CA GLY A 115 -46.36 -9.17 3.77
C GLY A 115 -45.60 -7.84 3.68
N GLY A 116 -44.54 -7.67 4.47
CA GLY A 116 -43.78 -6.42 4.60
C GLY A 116 -42.49 -6.33 3.79
N VAL A 117 -42.06 -7.42 3.15
CA VAL A 117 -40.82 -7.45 2.38
C VAL A 117 -40.89 -6.40 1.28
N ASP A 118 -41.74 -6.61 0.29
CA ASP A 118 -41.86 -5.77 -0.90
C ASP A 118 -42.82 -4.58 -0.73
N ARG A 119 -43.60 -4.52 0.36
CA ARG A 119 -44.65 -3.52 0.59
C ARG A 119 -44.44 -2.69 1.88
N PRO A 120 -45.10 -1.53 2.04
CA PRO A 120 -44.97 -0.69 3.24
C PRO A 120 -45.98 -1.18 4.31
N VAL A 121 -45.77 -2.38 4.85
CA VAL A 121 -46.64 -2.91 5.91
C VAL A 121 -46.46 -2.09 7.19
N MET A 122 -47.54 -1.67 7.82
CA MET A 122 -47.48 -0.94 9.08
C MET A 122 -47.02 -1.88 10.19
N GLY A 123 -45.98 -1.49 10.92
CA GLY A 123 -45.46 -2.20 12.08
C GLY A 123 -46.23 -1.92 13.39
N ALA A 124 -45.75 -2.52 14.48
CA ALA A 124 -46.19 -2.24 15.85
C ALA A 124 -44.94 -2.11 16.75
N HIS A 125 -43.98 -1.31 16.30
CA HIS A 125 -42.65 -1.23 16.89
C HIS A 125 -42.37 0.10 17.58
N THR A 126 -42.97 1.20 17.13
CA THR A 126 -42.73 2.55 17.66
C THR A 126 -44.06 3.23 17.87
N TYR A 127 -44.54 3.22 19.11
CA TYR A 127 -45.81 3.84 19.48
C TYR A 127 -45.83 5.31 19.06
N GLY A 128 -46.92 5.75 18.43
CA GLY A 128 -47.04 7.07 17.81
C GLY A 128 -46.39 7.22 16.43
N PHE A 129 -45.49 6.33 15.99
CA PHE A 129 -44.78 6.49 14.70
C PHE A 129 -44.66 5.19 13.87
N ASN A 130 -45.59 4.24 14.03
CA ASN A 130 -45.66 3.02 13.22
C ASN A 130 -46.04 3.30 11.75
N ARG A 131 -46.82 4.35 11.49
CA ARG A 131 -47.29 4.70 10.14
C ARG A 131 -46.14 5.29 9.32
N ASP A 132 -46.06 4.87 8.06
CA ASP A 132 -45.03 5.26 7.09
C ASP A 132 -43.58 4.94 7.51
N THR A 133 -43.38 3.98 8.41
CA THR A 133 -42.05 3.59 8.86
C THR A 133 -41.80 2.09 8.80
N THR A 134 -40.53 1.71 8.83
CA THR A 134 -40.09 0.31 8.91
C THR A 134 -39.29 0.11 10.19
N GLY A 135 -39.70 -0.85 11.01
CA GLY A 135 -38.96 -1.27 12.21
C GLY A 135 -37.98 -2.39 11.90
N ILE A 136 -36.70 -2.18 12.23
CA ILE A 136 -35.66 -3.21 12.15
C ILE A 136 -35.15 -3.50 13.56
N ALA A 137 -35.35 -4.72 14.06
CA ALA A 137 -34.86 -5.13 15.37
C ALA A 137 -33.57 -5.96 15.28
N VAL A 138 -32.53 -5.52 15.98
CA VAL A 138 -31.28 -6.27 16.11
C VAL A 138 -31.40 -7.24 17.29
N MET A 139 -31.15 -8.53 17.05
CA MET A 139 -31.23 -9.57 18.07
C MET A 139 -30.14 -9.40 19.12
N GLY A 140 -30.53 -9.30 20.39
CA GLY A 140 -29.61 -9.08 21.50
C GLY A 140 -29.95 -7.89 22.41
N LEU A 141 -29.12 -7.73 23.43
CA LEU A 141 -29.15 -6.65 24.42
C LEU A 141 -27.98 -5.70 24.13
N HIS A 142 -28.31 -4.52 23.60
CA HIS A 142 -27.33 -3.54 23.14
C HIS A 142 -27.27 -2.27 24.01
N THR A 143 -27.61 -2.37 25.30
CA THR A 143 -27.51 -1.24 26.23
C THR A 143 -26.07 -0.74 26.30
N GLN A 144 -25.12 -1.60 26.62
CA GLN A 144 -23.69 -1.26 26.69
C GLN A 144 -22.86 -1.91 25.56
N THR A 145 -23.30 -3.03 25.01
CA THR A 145 -22.57 -3.76 23.97
C THR A 145 -22.99 -3.30 22.57
N PRO A 146 -22.06 -2.84 21.71
CA PRO A 146 -22.39 -2.51 20.33
C PRO A 146 -22.84 -3.74 19.55
N ALA A 147 -23.64 -3.54 18.49
CA ALA A 147 -23.95 -4.62 17.55
C ALA A 147 -22.73 -4.93 16.66
N SER A 148 -22.69 -6.16 16.14
CA SER A 148 -21.61 -6.59 15.25
C SER A 148 -21.60 -5.79 13.94
N SER A 149 -20.45 -5.78 13.26
CA SER A 149 -20.32 -5.17 11.92
C SER A 149 -21.26 -5.83 10.89
N ALA A 150 -21.49 -7.14 11.00
CA ALA A 150 -22.41 -7.87 10.14
C ALA A 150 -23.87 -7.43 10.37
N ALA A 151 -24.31 -7.29 11.62
CA ALA A 151 -25.65 -6.82 11.96
C ALA A 151 -25.88 -5.38 11.48
N THR A 152 -24.96 -4.46 11.80
CA THR A 152 -25.06 -3.06 11.37
C THR A 152 -25.02 -2.90 9.85
N THR A 153 -24.23 -3.73 9.15
CA THR A 153 -24.25 -3.82 7.67
C THR A 153 -25.61 -4.28 7.15
N ALA A 154 -26.21 -5.30 7.75
CA ALA A 154 -27.52 -5.79 7.36
C ALA A 154 -28.63 -4.75 7.60
N VAL A 155 -28.62 -4.06 8.75
CA VAL A 155 -29.50 -2.92 9.03
C VAL A 155 -29.36 -1.83 7.96
N ALA A 156 -28.12 -1.44 7.63
CA ALA A 156 -27.86 -0.43 6.60
C ALA A 156 -28.39 -0.87 5.22
N ARG A 157 -28.25 -2.15 4.84
CA ARG A 157 -28.77 -2.67 3.56
C ARG A 157 -30.29 -2.64 3.50
N VAL A 158 -30.97 -3.11 4.55
CA VAL A 158 -32.44 -3.10 4.62
C VAL A 158 -32.96 -1.67 4.61
N ALA A 159 -32.35 -0.77 5.40
CA ALA A 159 -32.77 0.62 5.46
C ALA A 159 -32.58 1.33 4.11
N ALA A 160 -31.41 1.19 3.47
CA ALA A 160 -31.16 1.74 2.14
C ALA A 160 -32.17 1.22 1.11
N TRP A 161 -32.46 -0.09 1.14
CA TRP A 161 -33.41 -0.70 0.22
C TRP A 161 -34.84 -0.19 0.42
N LYS A 162 -35.36 -0.21 1.66
CA LYS A 162 -36.74 0.22 1.96
C LYS A 162 -36.93 1.72 1.70
N LEU A 163 -35.98 2.57 2.09
CA LEU A 163 -36.03 4.00 1.78
C LEU A 163 -35.89 4.24 0.27
N GLY A 164 -35.05 3.47 -0.42
CA GLY A 164 -34.84 3.55 -1.86
C GLY A 164 -36.09 3.25 -2.69
N GLN A 165 -37.01 2.41 -2.20
CA GLN A 165 -38.32 2.19 -2.85
C GLN A 165 -39.14 3.48 -2.93
N TYR A 166 -38.99 4.39 -1.96
CA TYR A 166 -39.80 5.60 -1.81
C TYR A 166 -38.96 6.89 -1.86
N LYS A 167 -37.79 6.84 -2.52
CA LYS A 167 -36.90 7.99 -2.75
C LYS A 167 -36.39 8.66 -1.46
N GLY A 168 -36.26 7.91 -0.37
CA GLY A 168 -35.60 8.39 0.85
C GLY A 168 -34.07 8.48 0.70
N ASP A 169 -33.45 9.39 1.45
CA ASP A 169 -32.00 9.45 1.66
C ASP A 169 -31.68 8.96 3.09
N PRO A 170 -31.03 7.79 3.25
CA PRO A 170 -30.63 7.26 4.56
C PRO A 170 -29.81 8.22 5.44
N THR A 171 -29.14 9.22 4.85
CA THR A 171 -28.36 10.24 5.56
C THR A 171 -29.17 11.49 5.94
N GLY A 172 -30.39 11.62 5.43
CA GLY A 172 -31.25 12.79 5.58
C GLY A 172 -32.19 12.74 6.78
N THR A 173 -33.04 13.76 6.84
CA THR A 173 -34.13 13.92 7.80
C THR A 173 -35.49 13.82 7.12
N VAL A 174 -36.54 13.58 7.90
CA VAL A 174 -37.92 13.56 7.44
C VAL A 174 -38.86 14.04 8.53
N GLN A 175 -40.01 14.58 8.14
CA GLN A 175 -41.11 14.90 9.06
C GLN A 175 -42.05 13.70 9.16
N LEU A 176 -42.31 13.23 10.37
CA LEU A 176 -43.28 12.16 10.65
C LEU A 176 -44.45 12.72 11.46
N THR A 177 -45.66 12.35 11.07
CA THR A 177 -46.88 12.67 11.82
C THR A 177 -47.02 11.72 13.00
N ALA A 178 -47.16 12.26 14.21
CA ALA A 178 -47.46 11.47 15.40
C ALA A 178 -48.90 10.94 15.31
N GLY A 179 -49.07 9.62 15.37
CA GLY A 179 -50.37 8.96 15.39
C GLY A 179 -51.04 8.90 16.76
N ALA A 180 -50.32 9.25 17.83
CA ALA A 180 -50.81 9.27 19.20
C ALA A 180 -50.02 10.28 20.05
N ASP A 181 -50.61 10.72 21.15
CA ASP A 181 -49.90 11.50 22.17
C ASP A 181 -48.85 10.64 22.87
N GLY A 182 -47.72 11.25 23.24
CA GLY A 182 -46.65 10.55 23.94
C GLY A 182 -45.41 11.40 24.16
N GLY A 183 -44.27 10.73 24.30
CA GLY A 183 -42.98 11.39 24.37
C GLY A 183 -41.82 10.42 24.18
N ASN A 184 -40.60 10.95 24.20
CA ASN A 184 -39.39 10.16 24.00
C ASN A 184 -38.46 10.12 25.23
N LEU A 185 -37.36 9.37 25.13
CA LEU A 185 -36.38 9.23 26.22
C LEU A 185 -35.74 10.57 26.62
N ALA A 186 -35.69 11.53 25.69
CA ALA A 186 -35.19 12.89 25.92
C ALA A 186 -36.27 13.87 26.41
N HIS A 187 -37.40 13.36 26.92
CA HIS A 187 -38.53 14.12 27.44
C HIS A 187 -39.21 15.08 26.43
N LYS A 188 -38.97 14.89 25.12
CA LYS A 188 -39.73 15.59 24.08
C LYS A 188 -41.14 15.03 24.04
N LYS A 189 -42.15 15.90 24.09
CA LYS A 189 -43.56 15.53 23.99
C LYS A 189 -44.00 15.49 22.52
N PHE A 190 -44.87 14.54 22.19
CA PHE A 190 -45.51 14.41 20.89
C PHE A 190 -47.02 14.50 21.05
N THR A 191 -47.66 15.26 20.16
CA THR A 191 -49.11 15.43 20.11
C THR A 191 -49.64 14.81 18.83
N ALA A 192 -50.71 14.02 18.94
CA ALA A 192 -51.34 13.36 17.81
C ALA A 192 -51.70 14.36 16.70
N GLY A 193 -51.45 13.97 15.45
CA GLY A 193 -51.68 14.80 14.26
C GLY A 193 -50.56 15.81 13.95
N GLN A 194 -49.66 16.11 14.90
CA GLN A 194 -48.53 17.02 14.67
C GLN A 194 -47.35 16.32 13.99
N GLN A 195 -46.53 17.09 13.27
CA GLN A 195 -45.33 16.59 12.59
C GLN A 195 -44.06 16.90 13.38
N TYR A 196 -43.13 15.95 13.42
CA TYR A 196 -41.85 16.08 14.09
C TYR A 196 -40.69 15.59 13.23
N PRO A 197 -39.51 16.25 13.31
CA PRO A 197 -38.34 15.86 12.53
C PRO A 197 -37.66 14.64 13.14
N PHE A 198 -37.26 13.71 12.27
CA PHE A 198 -36.46 12.53 12.59
C PHE A 198 -35.34 12.36 11.57
N GLN A 199 -34.29 11.65 11.96
CA GLN A 199 -33.38 11.08 10.98
C GLN A 199 -34.15 9.99 10.20
N GLN A 200 -33.90 9.84 8.90
CA GLN A 200 -34.56 8.76 8.14
C GLN A 200 -34.14 7.36 8.62
N ILE A 201 -33.02 7.25 9.35
CA ILE A 201 -32.70 6.10 10.19
C ILE A 201 -32.53 6.60 11.62
N SER A 202 -33.52 6.33 12.45
CA SER A 202 -33.63 6.77 13.84
C SER A 202 -33.62 5.58 14.80
N GLY A 203 -33.25 5.81 16.05
CA GLY A 203 -33.40 4.81 17.12
C GLY A 203 -34.81 4.86 17.69
N HIS A 204 -35.31 3.74 18.23
CA HIS A 204 -36.62 3.72 18.88
C HIS A 204 -36.77 4.82 19.95
N ARG A 205 -35.73 5.05 20.76
CA ARG A 205 -35.66 6.10 21.79
C ARG A 205 -35.89 7.52 21.27
N ASP A 206 -35.77 7.77 19.97
CA ASP A 206 -36.03 9.07 19.38
C ASP A 206 -37.53 9.36 19.32
N GLY A 207 -38.34 8.31 19.08
CA GLY A 207 -39.79 8.39 18.88
C GLY A 207 -40.63 7.91 20.06
N PHE A 208 -40.04 7.22 21.05
CA PHE A 208 -40.76 6.72 22.23
C PHE A 208 -39.89 6.72 23.49
N ALA A 209 -40.53 6.75 24.67
CA ALA A 209 -39.87 6.76 25.98
C ALA A 209 -39.34 5.36 26.34
N THR A 210 -38.19 5.01 25.76
CA THR A 210 -37.56 3.68 25.90
C THR A 210 -36.04 3.78 25.79
N GLU A 211 -35.32 2.83 26.39
CA GLU A 211 -33.88 2.68 26.18
C GLU A 211 -33.53 2.06 24.82
N CYS A 212 -34.48 1.43 24.12
CA CYS A 212 -34.25 0.80 22.82
C CYS A 212 -33.69 1.80 21.78
N PRO A 213 -32.68 1.49 20.94
CA PRO A 213 -32.03 0.19 20.71
C PRO A 213 -30.87 -0.13 21.66
N GLY A 214 -30.80 0.51 22.83
CA GLY A 214 -29.65 0.46 23.73
C GLY A 214 -28.53 1.41 23.30
N LEU A 215 -27.75 1.93 24.25
CA LEU A 215 -26.77 2.99 23.99
C LEU A 215 -25.65 2.52 23.05
N GLY A 216 -25.19 1.27 23.19
CA GLY A 216 -24.17 0.66 22.33
C GLY A 216 -24.55 0.68 20.85
N LEU A 217 -25.76 0.21 20.49
CA LEU A 217 -26.24 0.24 19.11
C LEU A 217 -26.69 1.64 18.67
N TYR A 218 -27.29 2.43 19.57
CA TYR A 218 -27.68 3.81 19.26
C TYR A 218 -26.50 4.66 18.79
N ASN A 219 -25.34 4.50 19.43
CA ASN A 219 -24.10 5.20 19.06
C ASN A 219 -23.56 4.78 17.67
N GLN A 220 -24.02 3.65 17.11
CA GLN A 220 -23.64 3.19 15.76
C GLN A 220 -24.56 3.75 14.66
N LEU A 221 -25.69 4.38 15.00
CA LEU A 221 -26.64 4.91 14.01
C LEU A 221 -26.02 5.92 13.03
N PRO A 222 -25.12 6.84 13.42
CA PRO A 222 -24.42 7.70 12.46
C PRO A 222 -23.62 6.90 11.42
N GLY A 223 -22.93 5.83 11.84
CA GLY A 223 -22.18 4.94 10.95
C GLY A 223 -23.08 4.13 10.01
N ILE A 224 -24.22 3.65 10.52
CA ILE A 224 -25.25 2.97 9.72
C ILE A 224 -25.80 3.90 8.64
N ARG A 225 -26.13 5.15 8.97
CA ARG A 225 -26.59 6.16 8.00
C ARG A 225 -25.55 6.41 6.90
N SER A 226 -24.30 6.64 7.30
CA SER A 226 -23.20 6.85 6.37
C SER A 226 -22.99 5.65 5.44
N THR A 227 -23.09 4.43 5.97
CA THR A 227 -22.96 3.19 5.17
C THR A 227 -24.14 2.98 4.22
N ALA A 228 -25.36 3.31 4.66
CA ALA A 228 -26.59 3.11 3.88
C ALA A 228 -26.74 4.11 2.71
N GLY A 229 -26.32 5.36 2.89
CA GLY A 229 -26.61 6.43 1.93
C GLY A 229 -25.50 7.45 1.69
N GLY A 230 -24.33 7.29 2.33
CA GLY A 230 -23.20 8.20 2.22
C GLY A 230 -22.38 8.03 0.94
N THR A 231 -21.18 8.59 0.96
CA THR A 231 -20.16 8.38 -0.07
C THR A 231 -19.28 7.17 0.29
N VAL A 232 -18.49 6.67 -0.67
CA VAL A 232 -17.47 5.65 -0.36
C VAL A 232 -16.38 6.28 0.51
N THR A 233 -16.12 5.69 1.67
CA THR A 233 -15.16 6.19 2.66
C THR A 233 -13.84 5.42 2.61
N GLY A 234 -12.76 6.03 3.10
CA GLY A 234 -11.43 5.40 3.16
C GLY A 234 -10.80 5.11 1.79
N LEU A 235 -11.30 5.72 0.71
CA LEU A 235 -10.81 5.49 -0.64
C LEU A 235 -9.39 6.05 -0.82
N ALA A 236 -8.42 5.16 -1.02
CA ALA A 236 -7.03 5.55 -1.27
C ALA A 236 -6.34 4.57 -2.21
N ILE A 237 -5.44 5.08 -3.05
CA ILE A 237 -4.48 4.26 -3.79
C ILE A 237 -3.58 3.55 -2.76
N ALA A 238 -3.51 2.23 -2.87
CA ALA A 238 -2.78 1.35 -1.96
C ALA A 238 -1.51 0.78 -2.60
N SER A 239 -1.50 0.60 -3.92
CA SER A 239 -0.34 0.07 -4.63
C SER A 239 -0.31 0.52 -6.10
N MET A 240 0.89 0.46 -6.69
CA MET A 240 1.11 0.71 -8.12
C MET A 240 2.11 -0.31 -8.67
N SER A 241 1.60 -1.48 -9.04
CA SER A 241 2.43 -2.53 -9.64
C SER A 241 2.83 -2.16 -11.07
N GLY A 242 4.04 -2.54 -11.49
CA GLY A 242 4.59 -2.13 -12.79
C GLY A 242 5.27 -0.75 -12.79
N ALA A 243 5.40 -0.11 -11.62
CA ALA A 243 6.16 1.13 -11.45
C ALA A 243 7.07 1.07 -10.22
N SER A 244 8.15 1.86 -10.21
CA SER A 244 8.99 2.08 -9.03
C SER A 244 8.75 3.47 -8.47
N ALA A 245 8.63 3.59 -7.14
CA ALA A 245 8.53 4.89 -6.49
C ALA A 245 9.91 5.58 -6.35
N SER A 246 9.91 6.90 -6.45
CA SER A 246 10.96 7.81 -5.96
C SER A 246 10.26 8.99 -5.26
N GLY A 247 10.37 9.06 -3.94
CA GLY A 247 9.52 9.94 -3.13
C GLY A 247 8.03 9.68 -3.38
N ALA A 248 7.27 10.72 -3.74
CA ALA A 248 5.83 10.63 -4.04
C ALA A 248 5.49 10.35 -5.52
N THR A 249 6.51 10.17 -6.39
CA THR A 249 6.32 9.95 -7.82
C THR A 249 6.64 8.50 -8.20
N TYR A 250 5.81 7.90 -9.05
CA TYR A 250 6.03 6.57 -9.62
C TYR A 250 6.58 6.67 -11.04
N TYR A 251 7.50 5.77 -11.40
CA TYR A 251 8.13 5.73 -12.72
C TYR A 251 7.92 4.37 -13.37
N THR A 252 7.57 4.36 -14.65
CA THR A 252 7.30 3.15 -15.44
C THR A 252 7.63 3.37 -16.92
N LYS A 253 7.66 2.30 -17.72
CA LYS A 253 7.82 2.37 -19.19
C LYS A 253 6.50 2.35 -19.96
N SER A 254 5.41 1.89 -19.34
CA SER A 254 4.09 1.83 -19.99
C SER A 254 2.94 1.62 -19.00
N ALA A 255 2.75 0.37 -18.58
CA ALA A 255 1.55 -0.09 -17.90
C ALA A 255 1.75 -0.16 -16.40
N VAL A 256 0.69 0.21 -15.68
CA VAL A 256 0.59 0.06 -14.24
C VAL A 256 -0.68 -0.68 -13.87
N THR A 257 -0.64 -1.40 -12.77
CA THR A 257 -1.85 -1.89 -12.09
C THR A 257 -2.01 -1.09 -10.81
N VAL A 258 -3.08 -0.31 -10.73
CA VAL A 258 -3.38 0.55 -9.59
C VAL A 258 -4.26 -0.24 -8.65
N GLY A 259 -3.77 -0.51 -7.44
CA GLY A 259 -4.55 -1.09 -6.35
C GLY A 259 -5.07 0.00 -5.42
N TRP A 260 -6.24 -0.21 -4.83
CA TRP A 260 -6.88 0.71 -3.89
C TRP A 260 -7.53 -0.03 -2.72
N ARG A 261 -7.87 0.75 -1.69
CA ARG A 261 -8.61 0.30 -0.51
C ARG A 261 -9.78 1.23 -0.21
N THR A 262 -10.76 0.74 0.54
CA THR A 262 -11.89 1.48 1.09
C THR A 262 -12.32 0.85 2.43
N THR A 263 -12.97 1.64 3.28
CA THR A 263 -13.62 1.16 4.51
C THR A 263 -15.11 0.84 4.30
N THR A 264 -15.72 1.32 3.22
CA THR A 264 -17.11 0.99 2.86
C THR A 264 -17.17 -0.47 2.39
N PRO A 265 -18.07 -1.30 2.95
CA PRO A 265 -18.21 -2.68 2.49
C PRO A 265 -18.57 -2.74 0.99
N ALA A 266 -17.97 -3.68 0.26
CA ALA A 266 -18.16 -3.83 -1.19
C ALA A 266 -19.63 -3.96 -1.61
N ALA A 267 -20.48 -4.49 -0.71
CA ALA A 267 -21.92 -4.61 -0.93
C ALA A 267 -22.64 -3.27 -1.14
N PHE A 268 -22.03 -2.13 -0.78
CA PHE A 268 -22.58 -0.78 -0.96
C PHE A 268 -21.88 0.01 -2.08
N VAL A 269 -20.85 -0.55 -2.70
CA VAL A 269 -20.12 0.11 -3.79
C VAL A 269 -20.70 -0.36 -5.12
N LYS A 270 -21.15 0.58 -5.95
CA LYS A 270 -21.66 0.30 -7.30
C LYS A 270 -20.52 -0.07 -8.26
N GLY A 271 -19.42 0.66 -8.19
CA GLY A 271 -18.25 0.44 -9.04
C GLY A 271 -17.12 1.42 -8.77
N TYR A 272 -16.00 1.18 -9.43
CA TYR A 272 -14.84 2.07 -9.46
C TYR A 272 -14.48 2.45 -10.88
N GLU A 273 -13.93 3.64 -11.04
CA GLU A 273 -13.31 4.12 -12.26
C GLU A 273 -11.87 4.51 -11.96
N LEU A 274 -10.94 3.98 -12.74
CA LEU A 274 -9.55 4.44 -12.73
C LEU A 274 -9.46 5.67 -13.63
N LEU A 275 -8.97 6.78 -13.09
CA LEU A 275 -8.88 8.06 -13.77
C LEU A 275 -7.41 8.39 -14.09
N VAL A 276 -7.17 8.88 -15.30
CA VAL A 276 -5.89 9.46 -15.74
C VAL A 276 -6.16 10.87 -16.25
N GLY A 277 -5.53 11.88 -15.63
CA GLY A 277 -5.79 13.29 -15.94
C GLY A 277 -7.26 13.68 -15.74
N GLY A 278 -7.93 13.06 -14.77
CA GLY A 278 -9.36 13.25 -14.48
C GLY A 278 -10.34 12.50 -15.40
N LYS A 279 -9.84 11.79 -16.43
CA LYS A 279 -10.68 11.04 -17.38
C LYS A 279 -10.70 9.54 -17.05
N PRO A 280 -11.85 8.86 -17.05
CA PRO A 280 -11.91 7.42 -16.87
C PRO A 280 -11.17 6.67 -17.97
N VAL A 281 -10.28 5.75 -17.58
CA VAL A 281 -9.55 4.86 -18.50
C VAL A 281 -9.90 3.39 -18.27
N ALA A 282 -10.48 3.05 -17.12
CA ALA A 282 -11.02 1.72 -16.82
C ALA A 282 -12.20 1.85 -15.86
N SER A 283 -13.16 0.92 -15.96
CA SER A 283 -14.30 0.80 -15.05
C SER A 283 -14.42 -0.63 -14.57
N VAL A 284 -14.59 -0.82 -13.26
CA VAL A 284 -14.66 -2.15 -12.62
C VAL A 284 -15.80 -2.22 -11.60
N LYS A 285 -16.25 -3.44 -11.28
CA LYS A 285 -17.32 -3.69 -10.31
C LYS A 285 -16.90 -3.31 -8.89
N GLY A 286 -17.87 -3.06 -8.01
CA GLY A 286 -17.63 -2.59 -6.63
C GLY A 286 -16.89 -3.56 -5.70
N ASN A 287 -16.65 -4.81 -6.11
CA ASN A 287 -15.82 -5.78 -5.38
C ASN A 287 -14.36 -5.80 -5.86
N ALA A 288 -14.02 -5.05 -6.91
CA ALA A 288 -12.66 -4.96 -7.40
C ALA A 288 -11.80 -4.06 -6.50
N THR A 289 -10.53 -4.45 -6.33
CA THR A 289 -9.54 -3.72 -5.55
C THR A 289 -8.38 -3.20 -6.39
N SER A 290 -8.41 -3.44 -7.70
CA SER A 290 -7.41 -2.94 -8.64
C SER A 290 -7.92 -2.88 -10.07
N ALA A 291 -7.25 -2.09 -10.91
CA ALA A 291 -7.43 -2.07 -12.34
C ALA A 291 -6.11 -1.72 -13.05
N PRO A 292 -5.85 -2.31 -14.24
CA PRO A 292 -4.73 -1.92 -15.08
C PRO A 292 -5.00 -0.61 -15.82
N ALA A 293 -3.94 0.14 -16.13
CA ALA A 293 -3.95 1.24 -17.08
C ALA A 293 -2.65 1.25 -17.90
N THR A 294 -2.78 1.56 -19.19
CA THR A 294 -1.65 1.91 -20.04
C THR A 294 -1.58 3.42 -20.16
N LEU A 295 -0.42 3.99 -19.88
CA LEU A 295 -0.21 5.43 -19.90
C LEU A 295 0.68 5.81 -21.09
N ALA A 296 0.37 6.93 -21.75
CA ALA A 296 1.23 7.52 -22.77
C ALA A 296 2.54 8.04 -22.13
N LEU A 297 3.57 8.34 -22.94
CA LEU A 297 4.78 8.98 -22.43
C LEU A 297 4.45 10.32 -21.75
N GLY A 298 5.18 10.65 -20.68
CA GLY A 298 5.02 11.89 -19.93
C GLY A 298 4.51 11.71 -18.51
N ARG A 299 4.17 12.82 -17.86
CA ARG A 299 3.70 12.89 -16.47
C ARG A 299 2.17 12.86 -16.41
N HIS A 300 1.62 11.99 -15.56
CA HIS A 300 0.19 11.74 -15.40
C HIS A 300 -0.25 11.86 -13.94
N SER A 301 -1.47 12.34 -13.75
CA SER A 301 -2.20 12.26 -12.48
C SER A 301 -3.13 11.06 -12.51
N VAL A 302 -2.97 10.13 -11.58
CA VAL A 302 -3.75 8.89 -11.47
C VAL A 302 -4.59 8.91 -10.20
N GLN A 303 -5.89 8.66 -10.34
CA GLN A 303 -6.85 8.67 -9.23
C GLN A 303 -7.84 7.50 -9.38
N VAL A 304 -8.49 7.12 -8.29
CA VAL A 304 -9.61 6.19 -8.33
C VAL A 304 -10.87 6.94 -7.90
N ARG A 305 -11.92 6.85 -8.71
CA ARG A 305 -13.26 7.32 -8.36
C ARG A 305 -14.14 6.14 -8.00
N ALA A 306 -14.80 6.20 -6.86
CA ALA A 306 -15.74 5.18 -6.41
C ALA A 306 -17.16 5.75 -6.41
N THR A 307 -18.11 4.96 -6.89
CA THR A 307 -19.54 5.30 -6.86
C THR A 307 -20.24 4.42 -5.84
N HIS A 308 -20.89 5.04 -4.86
CA HIS A 308 -21.75 4.34 -3.91
C HIS A 308 -23.07 3.93 -4.58
N GLN A 309 -23.79 2.94 -4.02
CA GLN A 309 -25.11 2.53 -4.54
C GLN A 309 -26.15 3.66 -4.50
N SER A 310 -25.99 4.63 -3.59
CA SER A 310 -26.79 5.86 -3.56
C SER A 310 -26.52 6.82 -4.74
N GLY A 311 -25.50 6.54 -5.57
CA GLY A 311 -25.06 7.41 -6.66
C GLY A 311 -24.02 8.46 -6.25
N LYS A 312 -23.80 8.67 -4.95
CA LYS A 312 -22.77 9.61 -4.45
C LYS A 312 -21.37 9.10 -4.81
N VAL A 313 -20.47 10.01 -5.18
CA VAL A 313 -19.11 9.68 -5.66
C VAL A 313 -18.04 10.20 -4.71
N THR A 314 -16.92 9.47 -4.61
CA THR A 314 -15.69 9.90 -3.95
C THR A 314 -14.52 9.69 -4.90
N THR A 315 -13.58 10.64 -4.95
CA THR A 315 -12.32 10.48 -5.71
C THR A 315 -11.14 10.47 -4.76
N SER A 316 -10.20 9.55 -4.95
CA SER A 316 -8.98 9.47 -4.15
C SER A 316 -8.07 10.69 -4.37
N ALA A 317 -7.12 10.88 -3.46
CA ALA A 317 -5.96 11.72 -3.76
C ALA A 317 -5.23 11.21 -5.02
N ALA A 318 -4.59 12.13 -5.74
CA ALA A 318 -3.84 11.82 -6.95
C ALA A 318 -2.46 11.24 -6.65
N ALA A 319 -2.11 10.16 -7.36
CA ALA A 319 -0.74 9.68 -7.48
C ALA A 319 -0.11 10.24 -8.76
N THR A 320 1.14 10.68 -8.68
CA THR A 320 1.89 11.11 -9.87
C THR A 320 2.59 9.91 -10.48
N VAL A 321 2.39 9.69 -11.78
CA VAL A 321 3.07 8.64 -12.56
C VAL A 321 3.80 9.26 -13.74
N VAL A 322 5.09 9.00 -13.87
CA VAL A 322 5.92 9.41 -15.01
C VAL A 322 6.22 8.19 -15.86
N VAL A 323 5.84 8.26 -17.13
CA VAL A 323 6.07 7.20 -18.10
C VAL A 323 7.17 7.66 -19.04
N GLU A 324 8.28 6.93 -19.03
CA GLU A 324 9.48 7.32 -19.75
C GLU A 324 10.29 6.09 -20.18
N ARG A 325 11.12 6.27 -21.21
CA ARG A 325 11.93 5.19 -21.83
C ARG A 325 13.36 5.64 -22.12
N THR A 326 13.75 6.80 -21.58
CA THR A 326 15.04 7.39 -21.86
C THR A 326 16.05 6.72 -20.95
N ALA A 327 17.05 6.06 -21.52
CA ALA A 327 18.08 5.42 -20.70
C ALA A 327 18.93 6.47 -19.96
N PRO A 328 19.40 6.17 -18.75
CA PRO A 328 20.41 6.99 -18.09
C PRO A 328 21.69 7.04 -18.93
N ALA A 329 22.56 8.02 -18.69
CA ALA A 329 23.81 8.19 -19.42
C ALA A 329 25.01 8.29 -18.47
N PHE A 330 26.12 7.67 -18.84
CA PHE A 330 27.42 7.91 -18.20
C PHE A 330 28.07 9.17 -18.80
N THR A 331 27.74 10.34 -18.26
CA THR A 331 28.35 11.63 -18.66
C THR A 331 29.85 11.68 -18.39
N THR A 332 30.32 10.92 -17.40
CA THR A 332 31.74 10.56 -17.26
C THR A 332 31.85 9.04 -17.29
N LYS A 333 32.51 8.50 -18.32
CA LYS A 333 32.78 7.06 -18.43
C LYS A 333 33.58 6.57 -17.21
N PRO A 334 33.39 5.30 -16.79
CA PRO A 334 34.19 4.71 -15.73
C PRO A 334 35.68 4.86 -16.01
N ALA A 335 36.45 5.20 -14.98
CA ALA A 335 37.90 5.34 -15.06
C ALA A 335 38.57 4.74 -13.81
N LEU A 336 39.75 4.18 -14.00
CA LEU A 336 40.56 3.61 -12.92
C LEU A 336 41.77 4.48 -12.62
N THR A 337 42.10 4.65 -11.34
CA THR A 337 43.36 5.23 -10.89
C THR A 337 43.94 4.36 -9.78
N LEU A 338 45.27 4.37 -9.62
CA LEU A 338 45.91 3.78 -8.45
C LEU A 338 45.63 4.67 -7.23
N ARG A 339 45.50 4.03 -6.06
CA ARG A 339 45.36 4.72 -4.78
C ARG A 339 46.40 4.20 -3.78
N THR A 340 46.58 4.92 -2.69
CA THR A 340 47.45 4.49 -1.59
C THR A 340 46.88 3.26 -0.87
N GLY A 341 47.77 2.52 -0.20
CA GLY A 341 47.45 1.33 0.58
C GLY A 341 48.41 0.16 0.32
N THR A 342 48.17 -0.95 0.99
CA THR A 342 49.02 -2.15 0.87
C THR A 342 48.84 -2.83 -0.49
N VAL A 343 49.95 -3.12 -1.15
CA VAL A 343 50.03 -3.73 -2.49
C VAL A 343 50.43 -5.18 -2.39
N ASN A 344 49.73 -6.07 -3.09
CA ASN A 344 50.24 -7.40 -3.39
C ASN A 344 49.88 -7.85 -4.81
N THR A 345 50.40 -8.99 -5.26
CA THR A 345 50.17 -9.50 -6.62
C THR A 345 48.70 -9.82 -6.89
N ALA A 346 47.91 -10.17 -5.87
CA ALA A 346 46.48 -10.43 -5.98
C ALA A 346 45.61 -9.17 -5.77
N ALA A 347 46.12 -8.16 -5.06
CA ALA A 347 45.38 -6.98 -4.64
C ALA A 347 46.26 -5.73 -4.73
N VAL A 348 46.18 -5.05 -5.87
CA VAL A 348 46.66 -3.69 -6.08
C VAL A 348 45.53 -2.71 -5.78
N PRO A 349 45.70 -1.73 -4.87
CA PRO A 349 44.68 -0.73 -4.58
C PRO A 349 44.35 0.15 -5.79
N VAL A 350 43.07 0.20 -6.15
CA VAL A 350 42.54 1.07 -7.22
C VAL A 350 41.33 1.86 -6.73
N THR A 351 41.09 3.00 -7.37
CA THR A 351 39.84 3.77 -7.27
C THR A 351 39.14 3.71 -8.63
N LEU A 352 37.88 3.31 -8.62
CA LEU A 352 36.98 3.41 -9.76
C LEU A 352 36.18 4.71 -9.63
N THR A 353 36.15 5.55 -10.66
CA THR A 353 35.36 6.79 -10.70
C THR A 353 34.42 6.79 -11.90
N TRP A 354 33.26 7.42 -11.79
CA TRP A 354 32.24 7.53 -12.84
C TRP A 354 31.29 8.70 -12.56
N LYS A 355 30.50 9.09 -13.56
CA LYS A 355 29.33 9.97 -13.37
C LYS A 355 28.20 9.47 -14.26
N ALA A 356 27.12 9.01 -13.63
CA ALA A 356 25.88 8.65 -14.29
C ALA A 356 24.83 9.74 -14.01
N THR A 357 24.00 10.03 -14.99
CA THR A 357 22.92 11.02 -14.91
C THR A 357 21.69 10.49 -15.61
N ASP A 358 20.52 10.96 -15.20
CA ASP A 358 19.24 10.65 -15.83
C ASP A 358 18.40 11.92 -15.90
N THR A 359 17.55 12.06 -16.93
CA THR A 359 16.71 13.25 -17.11
C THR A 359 15.54 13.32 -16.12
N ASN A 360 15.13 12.19 -15.56
CA ASN A 360 14.00 12.09 -14.65
C ASN A 360 14.44 11.73 -13.24
N ALA A 361 14.96 10.51 -13.06
CA ALA A 361 15.35 9.99 -11.76
C ALA A 361 16.30 8.80 -11.89
N LEU A 362 17.59 9.06 -11.69
CA LEU A 362 18.58 7.99 -11.54
C LEU A 362 18.30 7.26 -10.22
N LYS A 363 18.20 5.93 -10.27
CA LYS A 363 17.96 5.10 -9.10
C LYS A 363 19.27 4.66 -8.45
N GLU A 364 20.16 4.07 -9.24
CA GLU A 364 21.39 3.47 -8.74
C GLU A 364 22.37 3.15 -9.87
N VAL A 365 23.62 2.89 -9.51
CA VAL A 365 24.64 2.32 -10.41
C VAL A 365 25.14 1.01 -9.81
N ARG A 366 25.12 -0.06 -10.60
CA ARG A 366 25.61 -1.38 -10.18
C ARG A 366 26.93 -1.69 -10.88
N LEU A 367 27.97 -1.99 -10.12
CA LEU A 367 29.15 -2.71 -10.61
C LEU A 367 28.75 -4.18 -10.75
N THR A 368 28.83 -4.72 -11.96
CA THR A 368 28.45 -6.11 -12.28
C THR A 368 29.67 -7.02 -12.44
N ALA A 369 30.83 -6.45 -12.74
CA ALA A 369 32.12 -7.14 -12.79
C ALA A 369 33.24 -6.16 -12.39
N PRO A 370 34.33 -6.62 -11.75
CA PRO A 370 34.63 -8.00 -11.38
C PRO A 370 33.92 -8.47 -10.09
N VAL A 371 33.32 -7.54 -9.34
CA VAL A 371 32.63 -7.82 -8.07
C VAL A 371 31.28 -7.12 -8.09
N ALA A 372 30.22 -7.84 -7.74
CA ALA A 372 28.88 -7.27 -7.66
C ALA A 372 28.78 -6.24 -6.52
N LYS A 373 28.41 -5.00 -6.83
CA LYS A 373 28.16 -3.94 -5.83
C LYS A 373 27.17 -2.91 -6.35
N THR A 374 26.28 -2.43 -5.48
CA THR A 374 25.30 -1.39 -5.81
C THR A 374 25.67 -0.08 -5.12
N TYR A 375 25.56 1.02 -5.85
CA TYR A 375 25.82 2.38 -5.38
C TYR A 375 24.59 3.26 -5.55
N GLY A 376 24.33 4.12 -4.56
CA GLY A 376 23.27 5.13 -4.65
C GLY A 376 23.53 6.14 -5.77
N PRO A 377 22.50 6.90 -6.17
CA PRO A 377 22.52 7.71 -7.40
C PRO A 377 23.50 8.90 -7.33
N THR A 378 23.94 9.30 -6.14
CA THR A 378 24.91 10.39 -5.93
C THR A 378 26.35 9.90 -5.82
N THR A 379 26.60 8.58 -5.78
CA THR A 379 27.95 8.03 -5.66
C THR A 379 28.65 8.01 -7.01
N GLY A 380 29.81 8.66 -7.10
CA GLY A 380 30.64 8.71 -8.32
C GLY A 380 32.04 8.11 -8.18
N SER A 381 32.34 7.47 -7.04
CA SER A 381 33.62 6.79 -6.86
C SER A 381 33.56 5.67 -5.82
N ALA A 382 34.43 4.68 -5.97
CA ALA A 382 34.60 3.60 -5.00
C ALA A 382 36.03 3.03 -5.01
N ALA A 383 36.51 2.67 -3.82
CA ALA A 383 37.79 1.97 -3.65
C ALA A 383 37.61 0.45 -3.87
N HIS A 384 38.55 -0.13 -4.61
CA HIS A 384 38.63 -1.57 -4.88
C HIS A 384 40.09 -2.05 -4.90
N THR A 385 40.29 -3.30 -5.27
CA THR A 385 41.60 -3.90 -5.57
C THR A 385 41.54 -4.68 -6.88
N ALA A 386 42.69 -4.82 -7.55
CA ALA A 386 42.83 -5.53 -8.81
C ALA A 386 44.07 -6.44 -8.81
N LYS A 387 44.04 -7.56 -9.53
CA LYS A 387 45.20 -8.44 -9.67
C LYS A 387 46.28 -7.78 -10.54
N SER A 388 47.53 -7.84 -10.11
CA SER A 388 48.67 -7.35 -10.90
C SER A 388 48.94 -8.25 -12.11
N GLY A 389 49.28 -7.64 -13.25
CA GLY A 389 49.68 -8.34 -14.48
C GLY A 389 48.54 -8.93 -15.29
N ALA A 390 47.28 -8.76 -14.86
CA ALA A 390 46.10 -9.23 -15.57
C ALA A 390 45.11 -8.08 -15.81
N ALA A 391 44.61 -7.97 -17.03
CA ALA A 391 43.59 -7.00 -17.36
C ALA A 391 42.29 -7.35 -16.62
N THR A 392 41.76 -6.39 -15.87
CA THR A 392 40.48 -6.53 -15.18
C THR A 392 39.46 -5.59 -15.82
N ALA A 393 38.35 -6.13 -16.30
CA ALA A 393 37.23 -5.35 -16.80
C ALA A 393 36.29 -4.95 -15.66
N TRP A 394 36.00 -3.65 -15.54
CA TRP A 394 35.10 -3.05 -14.57
C TRP A 394 33.85 -2.61 -15.30
N THR A 395 32.79 -3.40 -15.18
CA THR A 395 31.53 -3.17 -15.91
C THR A 395 30.49 -2.63 -14.96
N MET A 396 29.91 -1.49 -15.33
CA MET A 396 28.89 -0.80 -14.56
C MET A 396 27.60 -0.68 -15.37
N THR A 397 26.46 -0.79 -14.70
CA THR A 397 25.14 -0.54 -15.28
C THR A 397 24.41 0.48 -14.42
N ALA A 398 24.06 1.62 -15.01
CA ALA A 398 23.20 2.63 -14.41
C ALA A 398 21.73 2.23 -14.62
N TYR A 399 20.90 2.40 -13.59
CA TYR A 399 19.46 2.14 -13.60
C TYR A 399 18.72 3.41 -13.20
N ASP A 400 17.67 3.76 -13.92
CA ASP A 400 16.69 4.75 -13.48
C ASP A 400 15.52 4.10 -12.69
N HIS A 401 14.56 4.90 -12.25
CA HIS A 401 13.37 4.39 -11.58
C HIS A 401 12.35 3.74 -12.54
N ALA A 402 12.35 4.07 -13.84
CA ALA A 402 11.49 3.43 -14.83
C ALA A 402 12.00 2.03 -15.27
N GLY A 403 13.23 1.67 -14.89
CA GLY A 403 13.90 0.44 -15.25
C GLY A 403 14.64 0.52 -16.60
N ASN A 404 14.93 1.70 -17.14
CA ASN A 404 15.89 1.82 -18.24
C ASN A 404 17.31 1.73 -17.71
N THR A 405 18.21 1.30 -18.59
CA THR A 405 19.58 0.98 -18.23
C THR A 405 20.57 1.45 -19.27
N ALA A 406 21.75 1.87 -18.82
CA ALA A 406 22.91 2.02 -19.68
C ALA A 406 24.12 1.36 -19.03
N ALA A 407 24.97 0.74 -19.85
CA ALA A 407 26.20 0.13 -19.40
C ALA A 407 27.41 0.94 -19.83
N ALA A 408 28.44 0.94 -18.99
CA ALA A 408 29.75 1.47 -19.34
C ALA A 408 30.83 0.62 -18.65
N SER A 409 32.00 0.55 -19.27
CA SER A 409 33.10 -0.26 -18.76
C SER A 409 34.44 0.42 -18.94
N VAL A 410 35.38 0.03 -18.09
CA VAL A 410 36.80 0.34 -18.23
C VAL A 410 37.62 -0.90 -17.94
N SER A 411 38.70 -1.09 -18.70
CA SER A 411 39.69 -2.13 -18.40
C SER A 411 40.98 -1.47 -17.93
N GLY A 412 41.64 -2.10 -16.97
CA GLY A 412 42.94 -1.66 -16.48
C GLY A 412 43.79 -2.85 -16.07
N THR A 413 45.08 -2.77 -16.37
CA THR A 413 46.06 -3.77 -15.94
C THR A 413 47.06 -3.09 -15.01
N PRO A 414 46.90 -3.19 -13.68
CA PRO A 414 47.96 -2.74 -12.79
C PRO A 414 49.16 -3.67 -12.96
N VAL A 415 50.36 -3.11 -13.02
CA VAL A 415 51.61 -3.84 -13.21
C VAL A 415 52.59 -3.41 -12.14
N ILE A 416 53.02 -4.36 -11.33
CA ILE A 416 54.09 -4.18 -10.36
C ILE A 416 55.44 -4.28 -11.07
N LEU A 417 56.21 -3.20 -11.02
CA LEU A 417 57.64 -3.15 -11.34
C LEU A 417 58.41 -3.33 -10.04
N GLN A 418 59.16 -4.43 -9.96
CA GLN A 418 60.07 -4.68 -8.85
C GLN A 418 61.14 -3.59 -8.77
N GLU A 419 61.75 -3.46 -7.61
CA GLU A 419 62.86 -2.55 -7.34
C GLU A 419 64.08 -2.79 -8.26
N THR A 420 64.25 -4.02 -8.75
CA THR A 420 65.30 -4.39 -9.72
C THR A 420 65.10 -3.80 -11.11
N ALA A 421 63.87 -3.40 -11.47
CA ALA A 421 63.57 -2.77 -12.75
C ALA A 421 63.98 -1.28 -12.80
N ALA A 422 64.44 -0.70 -11.69
CA ALA A 422 64.88 0.69 -11.63
C ALA A 422 66.34 0.88 -12.05
N THR A 423 66.60 1.94 -12.80
CA THR A 423 67.96 2.47 -12.96
C THR A 423 68.40 3.18 -11.68
N LYS A 424 69.57 2.81 -11.15
CA LYS A 424 70.11 3.29 -9.87
C LYS A 424 71.11 4.42 -10.07
N THR A 425 71.09 5.39 -9.18
CA THR A 425 72.18 6.35 -8.97
C THR A 425 72.58 6.35 -7.50
N GLY A 426 73.88 6.39 -7.22
CA GLY A 426 74.41 6.26 -5.85
C GLY A 426 74.33 4.83 -5.28
N LYS A 427 74.70 4.69 -4.00
CA LYS A 427 74.77 3.38 -3.33
C LYS A 427 73.41 2.89 -2.87
N TRP A 428 73.05 1.66 -3.23
CA TRP A 428 71.84 0.96 -2.80
C TRP A 428 72.18 -0.45 -2.36
N THR A 429 71.61 -0.88 -1.24
CA THR A 429 71.78 -2.22 -0.68
C THR A 429 70.46 -2.97 -0.76
N ALA A 430 70.50 -4.25 -1.18
CA ALA A 430 69.33 -5.10 -1.18
C ALA A 430 69.00 -5.61 0.23
N LYS A 431 67.71 -5.73 0.55
CA LYS A 431 67.19 -6.42 1.74
C LYS A 431 66.26 -7.54 1.31
N SER A 432 66.42 -8.73 1.89
CA SER A 432 65.59 -9.90 1.59
C SER A 432 64.60 -10.16 2.74
N SER A 433 63.33 -10.34 2.40
CA SER A 433 62.26 -10.75 3.33
C SER A 433 61.01 -11.11 2.53
N SER A 434 60.26 -12.12 2.97
CA SER A 434 58.96 -12.48 2.39
C SER A 434 57.91 -11.37 2.52
N SER A 435 58.14 -10.37 3.37
CA SER A 435 57.28 -9.19 3.51
C SER A 435 57.39 -8.21 2.34
N TYR A 436 58.45 -8.28 1.51
CA TYR A 436 58.64 -7.41 0.34
C TYR A 436 57.98 -7.97 -0.93
N LEU A 437 57.67 -7.10 -1.88
CA LEU A 437 57.27 -7.51 -3.23
C LEU A 437 58.41 -8.34 -3.84
N GLY A 438 58.07 -9.53 -4.37
CA GLY A 438 59.09 -10.42 -4.94
C GLY A 438 60.17 -10.92 -3.95
N GLY A 439 60.00 -10.67 -2.64
CA GLY A 439 60.93 -11.11 -1.60
C GLY A 439 62.15 -10.21 -1.37
N LYS A 440 62.28 -9.08 -2.09
CA LYS A 440 63.44 -8.19 -2.00
C LYS A 440 63.03 -6.71 -2.05
N SER A 441 63.85 -5.85 -1.47
CA SER A 441 63.72 -4.39 -1.57
C SER A 441 65.09 -3.72 -1.67
N LEU A 442 65.14 -2.45 -2.04
CA LEU A 442 66.36 -1.64 -2.08
C LEU A 442 66.32 -0.56 -1.00
N THR A 443 67.38 -0.47 -0.22
CA THR A 443 67.55 0.56 0.81
C THR A 443 68.79 1.42 0.54
N SER A 444 68.69 2.71 0.86
CA SER A 444 69.85 3.60 0.92
C SER A 444 69.67 4.62 2.03
N SER A 445 70.79 5.14 2.53
CA SER A 445 70.85 6.30 3.43
C SER A 445 71.69 7.43 2.83
N ALA A 446 72.19 7.25 1.60
CA ALA A 446 73.02 8.25 0.95
C ALA A 446 72.13 9.35 0.37
N LYS A 447 72.41 10.59 0.77
CA LYS A 447 71.78 11.76 0.17
C LYS A 447 71.98 11.73 -1.35
N ASP A 448 70.93 12.11 -2.09
CA ASP A 448 70.89 12.16 -3.55
C ASP A 448 71.02 10.81 -4.28
N ALA A 449 71.08 9.69 -3.55
CA ALA A 449 70.86 8.37 -4.15
C ALA A 449 69.45 8.29 -4.75
N GLY A 450 69.32 7.64 -5.91
CA GLY A 450 68.05 7.62 -6.65
C GLY A 450 67.74 6.32 -7.36
N LEU A 451 66.45 6.13 -7.61
CA LEU A 451 65.86 5.02 -8.37
C LEU A 451 64.91 5.60 -9.42
N THR A 452 65.06 5.19 -10.67
CA THR A 452 64.22 5.66 -11.79
C THR A 452 63.55 4.50 -12.49
N TRP A 453 62.21 4.54 -12.58
CA TRP A 453 61.41 3.61 -13.38
C TRP A 453 60.88 4.33 -14.63
N THR A 454 60.86 3.62 -15.76
CA THR A 454 60.20 4.05 -16.99
C THR A 454 59.07 3.08 -17.32
N PHE A 455 57.89 3.58 -17.61
CA PHE A 455 56.71 2.78 -17.96
C PHE A 455 55.81 3.53 -18.93
N THR A 456 54.89 2.82 -19.58
CA THR A 456 53.80 3.43 -20.35
C THR A 456 52.49 3.16 -19.63
N GLY A 457 51.85 4.21 -19.13
CA GLY A 457 50.66 4.07 -18.31
C GLY A 457 50.03 5.41 -17.97
N ARG A 458 48.88 5.35 -17.30
CA ARG A 458 48.06 6.51 -16.94
C ARG A 458 47.94 6.77 -15.44
N SER A 459 48.54 5.92 -14.62
CA SER A 459 48.62 6.09 -13.18
C SER A 459 49.85 5.38 -12.64
N ALA A 460 50.47 5.93 -11.60
CA ALA A 460 51.61 5.33 -10.91
C ALA A 460 51.46 5.41 -9.40
N ALA A 461 52.02 4.43 -8.70
CA ALA A 461 52.10 4.36 -7.25
C ALA A 461 53.49 3.91 -6.80
N TRP A 462 54.08 4.62 -5.84
CA TRP A 462 55.38 4.26 -5.27
C TRP A 462 55.19 3.42 -4.00
N VAL A 463 55.77 2.22 -4.00
CA VAL A 463 55.61 1.22 -2.95
C VAL A 463 56.87 1.11 -2.12
N VAL A 464 56.71 1.21 -0.80
CA VAL A 464 57.84 1.30 0.13
C VAL A 464 57.66 0.40 1.35
N SER A 465 58.75 0.28 2.10
CA SER A 465 58.69 -0.09 3.49
C SER A 465 58.94 1.13 4.37
N ARG A 466 58.20 1.22 5.47
CA ARG A 466 58.15 2.37 6.37
C ARG A 466 58.42 1.94 7.78
N ALA A 467 59.14 2.77 8.53
CA ALA A 467 59.40 2.59 9.95
C ALA A 467 59.62 3.96 10.62
N ALA A 468 59.80 3.98 11.94
CA ALA A 468 60.05 5.22 12.69
C ALA A 468 61.36 5.90 12.24
N THR A 469 62.30 5.12 11.71
CA THR A 469 63.63 5.54 11.22
C THR A 469 63.68 5.81 9.72
N SER A 470 62.55 5.73 9.01
CA SER A 470 62.51 6.02 7.58
C SER A 470 62.61 7.52 7.29
N GLY A 471 63.36 7.87 6.25
CA GLY A 471 63.61 9.24 5.80
C GLY A 471 62.61 9.74 4.76
N GLN A 472 62.96 10.86 4.14
CA GLN A 472 62.18 11.48 3.08
C GLN A 472 62.84 11.25 1.72
N ALA A 473 61.99 11.25 0.68
CA ALA A 473 62.45 11.27 -0.71
C ALA A 473 61.70 12.33 -1.51
N TYR A 474 62.40 12.92 -2.47
CA TYR A 474 61.79 13.68 -3.54
C TYR A 474 61.27 12.72 -4.62
N VAL A 475 60.07 12.98 -5.12
CA VAL A 475 59.50 12.28 -6.26
C VAL A 475 59.52 13.23 -7.45
N TYR A 476 60.13 12.78 -8.54
CA TYR A 476 60.15 13.46 -9.82
C TYR A 476 59.35 12.66 -10.82
N VAL A 477 58.53 13.35 -11.62
CA VAL A 477 57.84 12.78 -12.79
C VAL A 477 58.33 13.55 -14.00
N ASP A 478 58.84 12.84 -15.00
CA ASP A 478 59.35 13.42 -16.25
C ASP A 478 60.34 14.58 -16.01
N GLY A 479 61.27 14.36 -15.08
CA GLY A 479 62.32 15.34 -14.73
C GLY A 479 61.87 16.46 -13.78
N LYS A 480 60.57 16.65 -13.55
CA LYS A 480 60.04 17.69 -12.65
C LYS A 480 59.75 17.14 -11.26
N LYS A 481 60.23 17.79 -10.21
CA LYS A 481 59.86 17.46 -8.83
C LYS A 481 58.36 17.69 -8.63
N VAL A 482 57.63 16.65 -8.24
CA VAL A 482 56.18 16.69 -8.00
C VAL A 482 55.82 16.54 -6.52
N ALA A 483 56.69 15.94 -5.70
CA ALA A 483 56.43 15.76 -4.28
C ALA A 483 57.72 15.65 -3.46
N THR A 484 57.59 15.93 -2.16
CA THR A 484 58.49 15.45 -1.10
C THR A 484 57.66 14.53 -0.22
N VAL A 485 58.05 13.26 -0.09
CA VAL A 485 57.27 12.23 0.62
C VAL A 485 58.04 11.77 1.84
N ASP A 486 57.39 11.76 3.00
CA ASP A 486 57.94 11.29 4.26
C ASP A 486 57.51 9.86 4.57
N LEU A 487 58.47 8.94 4.69
CA LEU A 487 58.20 7.53 4.91
C LEU A 487 58.08 7.18 6.38
N LYS A 488 58.32 8.13 7.31
CA LYS A 488 58.19 7.88 8.75
C LYS A 488 56.82 7.28 9.06
N SER A 489 56.82 6.22 9.87
CA SER A 489 55.61 5.60 10.40
C SER A 489 55.86 5.11 11.82
N ALA A 490 54.85 5.20 12.69
CA ALA A 490 54.97 4.74 14.07
C ALA A 490 55.19 3.22 14.18
N SER A 491 54.69 2.46 13.20
CA SER A 491 54.89 1.02 13.09
C SER A 491 55.50 0.65 11.75
N THR A 492 56.18 -0.50 11.71
CA THR A 492 56.75 -1.01 10.47
C THR A 492 55.64 -1.41 9.51
N LYS A 493 55.65 -0.85 8.30
CA LYS A 493 54.74 -1.23 7.21
C LYS A 493 55.55 -1.71 6.01
N TYR A 494 54.99 -2.67 5.29
CA TYR A 494 55.57 -3.23 4.07
C TYR A 494 54.59 -3.09 2.92
N ARG A 495 55.12 -3.03 1.69
CA ARG A 495 54.32 -2.99 0.46
C ARG A 495 53.33 -1.83 0.45
N ASP A 496 53.67 -0.73 1.13
CA ASP A 496 52.75 0.40 1.33
C ASP A 496 52.91 1.38 0.17
N ALA A 497 51.88 1.50 -0.68
CA ALA A 497 51.81 2.55 -1.67
C ALA A 497 51.47 3.87 -0.98
N ILE A 498 52.43 4.80 -0.94
CA ILE A 498 52.28 6.06 -0.19
C ILE A 498 52.20 7.31 -1.05
N TRP A 499 52.50 7.17 -2.33
CA TRP A 499 52.39 8.23 -3.31
C TRP A 499 51.72 7.68 -4.53
N THR A 500 50.79 8.43 -5.10
CA THR A 500 50.13 8.11 -6.35
C THR A 500 49.98 9.35 -7.22
N GLN A 501 50.09 9.19 -8.53
CA GLN A 501 49.77 10.24 -9.49
C GLN A 501 49.08 9.63 -10.71
N SER A 502 48.10 10.35 -11.28
CA SER A 502 47.34 9.91 -12.44
C SER A 502 47.27 10.99 -13.51
N TRP A 503 47.08 10.58 -14.76
CA TRP A 503 47.05 11.44 -15.93
C TRP A 503 45.81 11.16 -16.79
N SER A 504 45.42 12.12 -17.62
CA SER A 504 44.26 12.01 -18.52
C SER A 504 44.45 10.92 -19.59
N THR A 505 45.67 10.79 -20.12
CA THR A 505 46.03 9.82 -21.16
C THR A 505 47.18 8.90 -20.71
N SER A 506 47.21 7.69 -21.27
CA SER A 506 48.35 6.79 -21.13
C SER A 506 49.49 7.29 -22.00
N ALA A 507 50.68 7.43 -21.41
CA ALA A 507 51.88 7.88 -22.11
C ALA A 507 53.11 7.24 -21.48
N LYS A 508 54.25 7.29 -22.18
CA LYS A 508 55.54 6.96 -21.59
C LYS A 508 55.86 7.99 -20.51
N ARG A 509 56.20 7.52 -19.30
CA ARG A 509 56.50 8.32 -18.11
C ARG A 509 57.75 7.80 -17.42
N THR A 510 58.45 8.71 -16.75
CA THR A 510 59.56 8.40 -15.87
C THR A 510 59.23 8.85 -14.44
N VAL A 511 59.38 7.96 -13.46
CA VAL A 511 59.27 8.29 -12.03
C VAL A 511 60.64 8.08 -11.41
N LYS A 512 61.24 9.18 -10.90
CA LYS A 512 62.54 9.17 -10.22
C LYS A 512 62.35 9.53 -8.75
N ILE A 513 62.81 8.65 -7.87
CA ILE A 513 62.86 8.84 -6.43
C ILE A 513 64.29 9.26 -6.07
N VAL A 514 64.44 10.33 -5.29
CA VAL A 514 65.76 10.85 -4.85
C VAL A 514 65.75 11.06 -3.34
N LEU A 515 66.72 10.47 -2.63
CA LEU A 515 66.80 10.57 -1.18
C LEU A 515 67.17 11.98 -0.74
N VAL A 516 66.40 12.51 0.22
CA VAL A 516 66.68 13.83 0.80
C VAL A 516 67.94 13.81 1.68
N GLY A 517 68.22 12.67 2.32
CA GLY A 517 69.23 12.57 3.39
C GLY A 517 68.72 13.15 4.71
N THR A 518 67.48 12.83 5.10
CA THR A 518 66.83 13.40 6.29
C THR A 518 67.66 13.21 7.55
N LYS A 519 67.99 14.32 8.24
CA LYS A 519 68.80 14.32 9.47
C LYS A 519 68.19 13.39 10.53
N GLY A 520 69.01 12.52 11.12
CA GLY A 520 68.62 11.56 12.17
C GLY A 520 67.86 10.31 11.68
N ARG A 521 67.38 10.29 10.44
CA ARG A 521 66.63 9.15 9.85
C ARG A 521 66.81 9.08 8.33
N PRO A 522 68.05 8.92 7.82
CA PRO A 522 68.32 9.08 6.39
C PRO A 522 67.83 7.92 5.52
N ALA A 523 67.46 6.79 6.11
CA ALA A 523 67.21 5.55 5.39
C ALA A 523 65.85 5.55 4.65
N VAL A 524 65.85 5.26 3.36
CA VAL A 524 64.65 5.00 2.56
C VAL A 524 64.72 3.58 2.02
N THR A 525 63.65 2.79 2.18
CA THR A 525 63.53 1.44 1.64
C THR A 525 62.39 1.39 0.62
N THR A 526 62.74 1.17 -0.64
CA THR A 526 61.80 1.05 -1.76
C THR A 526 61.57 -0.40 -2.11
N ASP A 527 60.31 -0.77 -2.23
CA ASP A 527 59.83 -2.10 -2.56
C ASP A 527 59.52 -2.23 -4.07
N GLY A 528 59.09 -1.13 -4.71
CA GLY A 528 58.89 -1.08 -6.15
C GLY A 528 58.00 0.07 -6.60
N LEU A 529 57.53 -0.01 -7.83
CA LEU A 529 56.55 0.90 -8.41
C LEU A 529 55.39 0.08 -8.98
N VAL A 530 54.16 0.58 -8.85
CA VAL A 530 53.02 0.05 -9.62
C VAL A 530 52.62 1.08 -10.65
N TYR A 531 52.30 0.67 -11.87
CA TYR A 531 51.64 1.53 -12.83
C TYR A 531 50.37 0.87 -13.37
N LEU A 532 49.44 1.69 -13.86
CA LEU A 532 48.24 1.22 -14.54
C LEU A 532 48.43 1.38 -16.05
N LYS A 533 48.53 0.24 -16.76
CA LYS A 533 48.70 0.18 -18.22
C LYS A 533 47.44 0.65 -18.95
#